data_AF-A0A164DEQ2-F1
#
_entry.id   AF-A0A164DEQ2-F1
#
_cell.length_a   1.000
_cell.length_b   1.000
_cell.length_c   1.000
_cell.angle_alpha   90.00
_cell.angle_beta   90.00
_cell.angle_gamma   90.00
#
_symmetry.space_group_name_H-M   'P 1'
#
loop_
_entity.id
_entity.type
_entity.pdbx_description
1 polymer ?
#
loop_
_entity_poly.entity_id
_entity_poly.type
_entity_poly.pdbx_seq_one_letter_code
_entity_poly.pdbx_strand_id
1 'polypeptide(L)'
;QKTAIATAQHSGWLAASYLNLPTCSKLIATGESISVYQCFPKKSRITTEITSCGPQPKLGDYTLDTEGWELTPYTPCCWHKNFVNINGRAHFYKNSSWHPIVPGVIIQGHSLINTLPYEIDKLLALSFHPALTP
;
A
#
# COMPACT_ATOMS: atom_id res chain seq x y z
N GLN A 1 20.18 3.87 11.23
CA GLN A 1 20.50 4.24 9.82
C GLN A 1 20.80 3.01 8.95
N LYS A 2 21.75 2.12 9.31
CA LYS A 2 22.02 0.89 8.54
C LYS A 2 20.79 0.01 8.29
N THR A 3 19.89 -0.10 9.26
CA THR A 3 18.62 -0.81 9.14
C THR A 3 17.69 -0.18 8.09
N ALA A 4 17.67 1.15 7.96
CA ALA A 4 16.84 1.82 6.96
C ALA A 4 17.36 1.61 5.52
N ILE A 5 18.68 1.52 5.33
CA ILE A 5 19.30 1.22 4.02
C ILE A 5 18.96 -0.22 3.60
N ALA A 6 19.16 -1.19 4.49
CA ALA A 6 18.81 -2.57 4.21
C ALA A 6 17.30 -2.74 3.95
N THR A 7 16.44 -2.08 4.74
CA THR A 7 14.99 -2.12 4.49
C THR A 7 14.62 -1.43 3.17
N ALA A 8 15.25 -0.29 2.83
CA ALA A 8 14.95 0.45 1.59
C ALA A 8 15.36 -0.31 0.32
N GLN A 9 16.31 -1.26 0.42
CA GLN A 9 16.64 -2.18 -0.67
C GLN A 9 15.51 -3.17 -0.98
N HIS A 10 14.64 -3.45 -0.01
CA HIS A 10 13.52 -4.39 -0.17
C HIS A 10 12.16 -3.69 -0.29
N SER A 11 11.92 -2.66 0.52
CA SER A 11 10.72 -1.81 0.47
C SER A 11 11.05 -0.41 0.97
N GLY A 12 11.09 0.54 0.02
CA GLY A 12 11.31 1.95 0.31
C GLY A 12 10.22 2.57 1.17
N TRP A 13 8.98 2.09 1.03
CA TRP A 13 7.82 2.54 1.79
C TRP A 13 7.90 2.11 3.26
N LEU A 14 8.25 0.85 3.51
CA LEU A 14 8.44 0.34 4.87
C LEU A 14 9.61 1.06 5.56
N ALA A 15 10.70 1.27 4.84
CA ALA A 15 11.87 1.97 5.37
C ALA A 15 11.55 3.42 5.75
N ALA A 16 10.74 4.12 4.94
CA ALA A 16 10.26 5.46 5.26
C ALA A 16 9.38 5.49 6.53
N SER A 17 8.50 4.48 6.68
CA SER A 17 7.65 4.33 7.88
C SER A 17 8.49 4.14 9.15
N TYR A 18 9.56 3.35 9.12
CA TYR A 18 10.45 3.18 10.27
C TYR A 18 11.19 4.45 10.69
N LEU A 19 11.38 5.39 9.76
CA LEU A 19 11.95 6.71 10.05
C LEU A 19 10.91 7.75 10.41
N ASN A 20 9.63 7.36 10.55
CA ASN A 20 8.50 8.25 10.79
C ASN A 20 8.42 9.40 9.76
N LEU A 21 8.79 9.13 8.51
CA LEU A 21 8.63 10.11 7.44
C LEU A 21 7.14 10.35 7.17
N PRO A 22 6.77 11.54 6.64
CA PRO A 22 5.40 11.83 6.27
C PRO A 22 4.82 10.75 5.35
N THR A 23 3.52 10.50 5.48
CA THR A 23 2.76 9.71 4.51
C THR A 23 3.10 10.18 3.10
N CYS A 24 3.21 9.25 2.14
CA CYS A 24 3.68 9.56 0.79
C CYS A 24 5.21 9.83 0.71
N SER A 25 6.01 9.09 1.49
CA SER A 25 7.47 9.07 1.37
C SER A 25 7.98 7.65 1.08
N LYS A 26 8.88 7.52 0.10
CA LYS A 26 9.58 6.28 -0.25
C LYS A 26 11.09 6.52 -0.17
N LEU A 27 11.81 5.64 0.50
CA LEU A 27 13.27 5.65 0.46
C LEU A 27 13.78 4.85 -0.73
N ILE A 28 14.69 5.43 -1.51
CA ILE A 28 15.36 4.75 -2.61
C ILE A 28 16.83 4.61 -2.22
N ALA A 29 17.28 3.37 -2.03
CA ALA A 29 18.67 3.08 -1.71
C ALA A 29 19.50 2.93 -2.99
N THR A 30 20.60 3.69 -3.09
CA THR A 30 21.56 3.62 -4.19
C THR A 30 22.96 3.46 -3.61
N GLY A 31 23.46 2.23 -3.61
CA GLY A 31 24.72 1.89 -2.95
C GLY A 31 24.65 2.17 -1.44
N GLU A 32 25.51 3.06 -0.95
CA GLU A 32 25.54 3.48 0.46
C GLU A 32 24.69 4.72 0.77
N SER A 33 24.02 5.28 -0.25
CA SER A 33 23.18 6.48 -0.11
C SER A 33 21.69 6.15 -0.14
N ILE A 34 20.87 7.03 0.45
CA ILE A 34 19.41 7.00 0.38
C ILE A 34 18.92 8.34 -0.15
N SER A 35 17.98 8.29 -1.08
CA SER A 35 17.17 9.44 -1.47
C SER A 35 15.74 9.29 -0.94
N VAL A 36 15.13 10.41 -0.55
CA VAL A 36 13.71 10.47 -0.18
C VAL A 36 12.93 10.88 -1.42
N TYR A 37 12.05 10.01 -1.89
CA TYR A 37 11.07 10.34 -2.91
C TYR A 37 9.75 10.70 -2.21
N GLN A 38 9.27 11.93 -2.43
CA GLN A 38 8.04 12.44 -1.86
C GLN A 38 6.96 12.57 -2.91
N CYS A 39 5.72 12.32 -2.52
CA CYS A 39 4.56 12.41 -3.39
C CYS A 39 3.43 13.23 -2.78
N PHE A 40 2.45 13.53 -3.62
CA PHE A 40 1.23 14.22 -3.22
C PHE A 40 0.04 13.29 -3.26
N PRO A 41 -0.79 13.26 -2.20
CA PRO A 41 -1.93 12.38 -2.18
C PRO A 41 -3.03 12.78 -3.16
N LYS A 42 -3.37 11.88 -4.08
CA LYS A 42 -4.38 12.08 -5.14
C LYS A 42 -5.62 11.20 -4.99
N LYS A 43 -6.71 11.79 -4.47
CA LYS A 43 -8.04 11.14 -4.35
C LYS A 43 -8.47 10.54 -5.68
N SER A 44 -8.53 9.22 -5.73
CA SER A 44 -9.09 8.51 -6.88
C SER A 44 -10.05 7.43 -6.41
N ARG A 45 -10.80 6.81 -7.31
CA ARG A 45 -11.74 5.74 -6.97
C ARG A 45 -11.32 4.47 -7.69
N ILE A 46 -10.87 3.48 -6.93
CA ILE A 46 -10.58 2.16 -7.47
C ILE A 46 -11.90 1.46 -7.79
N THR A 47 -12.02 0.96 -9.01
CA THR A 47 -13.04 -0.02 -9.40
C THR A 47 -12.47 -1.42 -9.30
N THR A 48 -13.33 -2.43 -9.41
CA THR A 48 -12.90 -3.83 -9.43
C THR A 48 -13.25 -4.44 -10.76
N GLU A 49 -12.27 -5.06 -11.40
CA GLU A 49 -12.46 -5.91 -12.57
C GLU A 49 -12.33 -7.37 -12.15
N ILE A 50 -13.33 -8.19 -12.46
CA ILE A 50 -13.28 -9.63 -12.18
C ILE A 50 -12.59 -10.31 -13.36
N THR A 51 -11.46 -10.96 -13.08
CA THR A 51 -10.63 -11.66 -14.07
C THR A 51 -10.54 -13.15 -13.72
N SER A 52 -9.85 -13.95 -14.54
CA SER A 52 -9.64 -15.39 -14.30
C SER A 52 -8.87 -15.69 -13.00
N CYS A 53 -8.06 -14.76 -12.52
CA CYS A 53 -7.31 -14.87 -11.25
C CYS A 53 -8.04 -14.23 -10.06
N GLY A 54 -9.26 -13.71 -10.28
CA GLY A 54 -10.09 -13.09 -9.25
C GLY A 54 -10.27 -11.58 -9.40
N PRO A 55 -10.76 -10.90 -8.35
CA PRO A 55 -11.01 -9.46 -8.35
C PRO A 55 -9.70 -8.66 -8.39
N GLN A 56 -9.57 -7.77 -9.37
CA GLN A 56 -8.40 -6.91 -9.57
C GLN A 56 -8.79 -5.43 -9.37
N PRO A 57 -8.00 -4.64 -8.63
CA PRO A 57 -8.21 -3.20 -8.53
C PRO A 57 -7.88 -2.53 -9.88
N LYS A 58 -8.71 -1.60 -10.33
CA LYS A 58 -8.50 -0.86 -11.58
C LYS A 58 -8.83 0.62 -11.44
N LEU A 59 -8.08 1.44 -12.15
CA LEU A 59 -8.28 2.87 -12.27
C LEU A 59 -7.96 3.31 -13.71
N GLY A 60 -8.97 3.30 -14.58
CA GLY A 60 -8.76 3.50 -16.02
C GLY A 60 -7.82 2.43 -16.58
N ASP A 61 -6.73 2.85 -17.22
CA ASP A 61 -5.70 1.96 -17.78
C ASP A 61 -4.59 1.59 -16.78
N TYR A 62 -4.81 1.87 -15.48
CA TYR A 62 -3.85 1.63 -14.41
C TYR A 62 -4.41 0.70 -13.34
N THR A 63 -3.50 0.17 -12.51
CA THR A 63 -3.78 -0.59 -11.29
C THR A 63 -2.83 -0.18 -10.17
N LEU A 64 -3.07 -0.68 -8.95
CA LEU A 64 -2.14 -0.56 -7.83
C LEU A 64 -1.00 -1.56 -8.01
N ASP A 65 0.23 -1.09 -7.79
CA ASP A 65 1.39 -1.96 -7.60
C ASP A 65 1.18 -2.89 -6.39
N THR A 66 1.95 -3.98 -6.30
CA THR A 66 1.77 -4.96 -5.22
C THR A 66 2.14 -4.46 -3.82
N GLU A 67 2.84 -3.32 -3.71
CA GLU A 67 3.04 -2.63 -2.43
C GLU A 67 1.84 -1.75 -2.04
N GLY A 68 0.93 -1.45 -2.98
CA GLY A 68 -0.32 -0.75 -2.74
C GLY A 68 -0.19 0.77 -2.64
N TRP A 69 0.88 1.37 -3.17
CA TRP A 69 1.18 2.79 -3.06
C TRP A 69 1.25 3.51 -4.41
N GLU A 70 1.60 2.82 -5.50
CA GLU A 70 1.89 3.41 -6.80
C GLU A 70 0.88 2.95 -7.86
N LEU A 71 0.59 3.80 -8.86
CA LEU A 71 -0.09 3.31 -10.06
C LEU A 71 0.93 2.73 -11.01
N THR A 72 0.61 1.55 -11.51
CA THR A 72 1.31 0.91 -12.61
C THR A 72 0.33 0.65 -13.75
N PRO A 73 0.77 0.54 -15.01
CA PRO A 73 -0.11 0.13 -16.10
C PRO A 73 -0.88 -1.14 -15.74
N TYR A 74 -2.16 -1.18 -16.10
CA TYR A 74 -3.04 -2.30 -15.76
C TYR A 74 -2.50 -3.58 -16.39
N THR A 75 -2.13 -4.52 -15.53
CA THR A 75 -1.76 -5.88 -15.92
C THR A 75 -2.73 -6.84 -15.22
N PRO A 76 -3.46 -7.68 -15.97
CA PRO A 76 -4.35 -8.65 -15.34
C PRO A 76 -3.52 -9.61 -14.49
N CYS A 77 -4.08 -10.02 -13.35
CA CYS A 77 -3.45 -10.99 -12.44
C CYS A 77 -2.17 -10.52 -11.73
N CYS A 78 -2.01 -9.21 -11.56
CA CYS A 78 -0.99 -8.66 -10.66
C CYS A 78 -1.29 -9.03 -9.20
N TRP A 79 -2.56 -9.03 -8.81
CA TRP A 79 -2.99 -9.46 -7.48
C TRP A 79 -3.46 -10.91 -7.51
N HIS A 80 -2.99 -11.68 -6.54
CA HIS A 80 -3.39 -13.08 -6.40
C HIS A 80 -4.49 -13.20 -5.35
N LYS A 81 -5.56 -13.95 -5.68
CA LYS A 81 -6.71 -14.20 -4.80
C LYS A 81 -7.54 -12.93 -4.52
N ASN A 82 -8.38 -12.99 -3.48
CA ASN A 82 -9.30 -11.92 -3.10
C ASN A 82 -8.65 -10.86 -2.19
N PHE A 83 -7.33 -10.65 -2.27
CA PHE A 83 -6.58 -9.77 -1.37
C PHE A 83 -5.80 -8.71 -2.15
N VAL A 84 -5.83 -7.48 -1.64
CA VAL A 84 -5.07 -6.35 -2.20
C VAL A 84 -4.47 -5.51 -1.09
N ASN A 85 -3.37 -4.84 -1.37
CA ASN A 85 -2.84 -3.77 -0.53
C ASN A 85 -3.30 -2.43 -1.09
N ILE A 86 -3.94 -1.60 -0.27
CA ILE A 86 -4.34 -0.24 -0.63
C ILE A 86 -3.78 0.70 0.43
N ASN A 87 -2.88 1.60 0.01
CA ASN A 87 -2.18 2.55 0.88
C ASN A 87 -1.48 1.87 2.07
N GLY A 88 -0.78 0.76 1.83
CA GLY A 88 -0.11 0.00 2.88
C GLY A 88 -1.03 -0.80 3.81
N ARG A 89 -2.33 -0.93 3.50
CA ARG A 89 -3.30 -1.74 4.24
C ARG A 89 -3.85 -2.88 3.41
N ALA A 90 -3.81 -4.07 3.98
CA ALA A 90 -4.44 -5.23 3.37
C ALA A 90 -5.97 -5.10 3.38
N HIS A 91 -6.60 -5.44 2.27
CA HIS A 91 -8.05 -5.50 2.09
C HIS A 91 -8.42 -6.85 1.48
N PHE A 92 -9.62 -7.33 1.81
CA PHE A 92 -10.20 -8.51 1.19
C PHE A 92 -11.46 -8.15 0.40
N TYR A 93 -11.68 -8.82 -0.73
CA TYR A 93 -12.88 -8.63 -1.54
C TYR A 93 -14.01 -9.52 -1.02
N LYS A 94 -15.17 -8.91 -0.73
CA LYS A 94 -16.40 -9.60 -0.35
C LYS A 94 -17.60 -8.73 -0.72
N ASN A 95 -18.70 -9.36 -1.12
CA ASN A 95 -19.97 -8.66 -1.40
C ASN A 95 -19.79 -7.45 -2.34
N SER A 96 -19.01 -7.64 -3.40
CA SER A 96 -18.72 -6.61 -4.41
C SER A 96 -17.95 -5.38 -3.92
N SER A 97 -17.27 -5.48 -2.77
CA SER A 97 -16.49 -4.38 -2.20
C SER A 97 -15.18 -4.84 -1.56
N TRP A 98 -14.23 -3.92 -1.45
CA TRP A 98 -12.98 -4.10 -0.71
C TRP A 98 -13.20 -3.71 0.75
N HIS A 99 -12.86 -4.63 1.66
CA HIS A 99 -12.99 -4.44 3.10
C HIS A 99 -11.61 -4.46 3.75
N PRO A 100 -11.26 -3.49 4.62
CA PRO A 100 -9.98 -3.48 5.29
C PRO A 100 -9.85 -4.70 6.20
N ILE A 101 -8.69 -5.33 6.17
CA ILE A 101 -8.31 -6.33 7.16
C ILE A 101 -7.70 -5.57 8.31
N VAL A 102 -8.42 -5.55 9.43
CA VAL A 102 -7.85 -5.11 10.69
C VAL A 102 -7.17 -6.34 11.30
N PRO A 103 -5.83 -6.37 11.43
CA PRO A 103 -5.15 -7.47 12.08
C PRO A 103 -5.55 -7.50 13.56
N GLY A 104 -6.57 -8.29 13.87
CA GLY A 104 -6.94 -8.63 15.23
C GLY A 104 -5.96 -9.68 15.74
N VAL A 105 -4.80 -9.24 16.24
CA VAL A 105 -3.96 -10.15 17.01
C VAL A 105 -4.59 -10.26 18.40
N ILE A 106 -5.34 -11.34 18.60
CA ILE A 106 -5.79 -11.75 19.94
C ILE A 106 -4.63 -12.57 20.53
N ILE A 107 -3.86 -11.97 21.44
CA ILE A 107 -2.88 -12.70 22.24
C ILE A 107 -3.54 -12.98 23.58
N GLN A 108 -3.70 -14.26 23.94
CA GLN A 108 -4.24 -14.69 25.25
C GLN A 108 -5.58 -14.01 25.62
N GLY A 109 -6.48 -13.80 24.66
CA GLY A 109 -7.82 -13.23 24.92
C GLY A 109 -7.89 -11.70 24.97
N HIS A 110 -6.78 -10.98 24.77
CA HIS A 110 -6.77 -9.53 24.68
C HIS A 110 -6.48 -9.04 23.25
N SER A 111 -7.29 -8.10 22.76
CA SER A 111 -7.08 -7.41 21.48
C SER A 111 -5.95 -6.39 21.61
N LEU A 112 -4.88 -6.57 20.82
CA LEU A 112 -3.74 -5.63 20.78
C LEU A 112 -4.08 -4.23 20.24
N ILE A 113 -5.29 -4.02 19.69
CA ILE A 113 -5.75 -2.71 19.22
C ILE A 113 -5.87 -1.70 20.37
N ASN A 114 -6.01 -2.17 21.62
CA ASN A 114 -6.09 -1.30 22.78
C ASN A 114 -4.74 -0.72 23.22
N THR A 115 -3.61 -1.18 22.66
CA THR A 115 -2.25 -0.80 23.10
C THR A 115 -1.49 0.11 22.14
N LEU A 116 -2.04 0.38 20.96
CA LEU A 116 -1.40 1.29 20.00
C LEU A 116 -2.42 2.37 19.59
N PRO A 117 -2.09 3.66 19.73
CA PRO A 117 -3.00 4.74 19.34
C PRO A 117 -3.12 4.74 17.82
N TYR A 118 -4.13 4.06 17.31
CA TYR A 118 -4.48 4.10 15.90
C TYR A 118 -5.45 5.25 15.69
N GLU A 119 -4.96 6.36 15.17
CA GLU A 119 -5.84 7.42 14.65
C GLU A 119 -6.50 6.94 13.36
N ILE A 120 -7.83 6.83 13.40
CA ILE A 120 -8.66 6.60 12.21
C ILE A 120 -8.65 7.89 11.40
N ASP A 121 -7.79 7.96 10.38
CA ASP A 121 -7.91 9.04 9.40
C ASP A 121 -9.10 8.72 8.47
N LYS A 122 -10.15 9.54 8.56
CA LYS A 122 -11.47 9.33 7.92
C LYS A 122 -11.48 9.56 6.40
N LEU A 123 -10.32 9.63 5.75
CA LEU A 123 -10.23 10.01 4.36
C LEU A 123 -10.04 8.77 3.46
N LEU A 124 -11.18 8.28 2.94
CA LEU A 124 -11.33 7.46 1.73
C LEU A 124 -10.89 8.26 0.48
N ALA A 125 -9.64 8.70 0.54
CA ALA A 125 -8.96 9.55 -0.40
C ALA A 125 -7.77 8.70 -0.86
N LEU A 126 -7.96 7.89 -1.89
CA LEU A 126 -6.85 7.17 -2.50
C LEU A 126 -5.74 8.17 -2.88
N SER A 127 -4.50 7.73 -2.99
CA SER A 127 -3.37 8.57 -3.31
C SER A 127 -2.52 7.81 -4.30
N PHE A 128 -2.27 8.37 -5.48
CA PHE A 128 -1.71 7.63 -6.60
C PHE A 128 -0.62 8.40 -7.33
N HIS A 129 0.43 7.67 -7.72
CA HIS A 129 1.62 8.16 -8.42
C HIS A 129 1.50 8.03 -9.95
N PRO A 130 2.12 8.90 -10.76
CA PRO A 130 2.35 8.63 -12.17
C PRO A 130 3.50 7.61 -12.37
N ALA A 131 3.34 6.71 -13.34
CA ALA A 131 4.35 5.73 -13.72
C ALA A 131 5.57 6.40 -14.39
N LEU A 132 6.77 5.90 -14.10
CA LEU A 132 8.01 6.31 -14.78
C LEU A 132 7.97 5.84 -16.24
N THR A 133 8.04 6.78 -17.19
CA THR A 133 8.47 6.49 -18.56
C THR A 133 10.00 6.44 -18.61
N PRO A 134 10.58 5.56 -19.45
CA PRO A 134 12.03 5.34 -19.54
C PRO A 134 12.81 6.58 -19.97
#